data_AF-A0AAV2EK06-F1
#
_entry.id   AF-A0AAV2EK06-F1
#
_cell.length_a   1.000
_cell.length_b   1.000
_cell.length_c   1.000
_cell.angle_alpha   90.00
_cell.angle_beta   90.00
_cell.angle_gamma   90.00
#
_symmetry.space_group_name_H-M   'P 1'
#
loop_
_entity.id
_entity.type
_entity.pdbx_description
1 polymer ?
#
loop_
_entity_poly.entity_id
_entity_poly.type
_entity_poly.pdbx_seq_one_letter_code
_entity_poly.pdbx_strand_id
1 'polypeptide(L)'
;MNSPVANFFEAPQQPSTSSSIDSLSRSIGLLSINRYGNGNPSQPFLGTYPRTHQVNDVIPQQTPVPTAWFRDSMEAAQNPFLEQRIFAEPHNPLMWPPQDGGAELKDHGIHQFPSLGLPKDHNFLANAKTQHGSIEIQKSLKSNDNMQLMMTYIKAVPFTVPLMMDQHGCHVFMKLLDFCSDTQLRFIMAEIVQNIASFLELSCSRSGSKSLKRLIKRLQKSPMLAVLINILANEFYPLMLHPIGSHVILECIDTLQPQQNELLYIKSIEHCLELATNEFGCIALNIFINRSNGPYRYKLLNSISNHVVYLSQDPSGNYVVQNALALENPCCNRDICSQLKGHYARLSMQKGGSHVVEKCLSSREMMEHVVEDLLHTNQLIQVAKDKFGNYVVQKALQVTKQLVSVLKKHKYALQHGYGKNVWNAIENEKNSAVDHSEL
;
A
#
# COMPACT_ATOMS: atom_id res chain seq x y z
N MET A 1 19.99 88.28 -4.88
CA MET A 1 19.39 88.34 -6.22
C MET A 1 18.32 87.26 -6.31
N ASN A 2 17.10 87.70 -6.62
CA ASN A 2 15.85 86.99 -6.94
C ASN A 2 15.19 86.06 -5.91
N SER A 3 14.21 86.66 -5.23
CA SER A 3 12.97 86.13 -4.64
C SER A 3 11.96 85.71 -5.75
N PRO A 4 10.68 85.28 -5.51
CA PRO A 4 10.05 84.50 -4.42
C PRO A 4 8.95 83.48 -4.91
N VAL A 5 8.19 82.92 -3.95
CA VAL A 5 6.77 82.42 -3.95
C VAL A 5 6.38 81.12 -4.68
N ALA A 6 5.72 80.20 -3.94
CA ALA A 6 4.29 79.78 -4.08
C ALA A 6 4.03 78.28 -3.98
N ASN A 7 3.11 77.93 -3.08
CA ASN A 7 2.47 76.61 -2.88
C ASN A 7 1.68 76.14 -4.11
N PHE A 8 1.53 74.82 -4.31
CA PHE A 8 0.24 74.13 -4.51
C PHE A 8 0.39 72.60 -4.39
N PHE A 9 -0.66 71.96 -3.88
CA PHE A 9 -0.87 70.52 -3.68
C PHE A 9 -0.79 69.69 -4.97
N GLU A 10 -0.19 68.49 -4.94
CA GLU A 10 -0.67 67.28 -5.64
C GLU A 10 0.11 65.99 -5.25
N ALA A 11 -0.58 64.85 -5.34
CA ALA A 11 -0.18 63.51 -4.89
C ALA A 11 0.92 62.83 -5.75
N PRO A 12 1.64 61.81 -5.24
CA PRO A 12 2.85 61.31 -5.89
C PRO A 12 2.59 60.35 -7.06
N GLN A 13 3.35 60.56 -8.15
CA GLN A 13 3.50 59.63 -9.28
C GLN A 13 4.53 58.52 -8.99
N GLN A 14 4.24 57.32 -9.52
CA GLN A 14 5.15 56.22 -9.91
C GLN A 14 6.15 56.71 -11.02
N PRO A 15 7.22 56.01 -11.49
CA PRO A 15 7.42 54.54 -11.59
C PRO A 15 8.88 53.97 -11.54
N SER A 16 8.99 52.64 -11.70
CA SER A 16 10.13 51.87 -12.28
C SER A 16 11.40 51.70 -11.40
N THR A 17 12.15 50.57 -11.29
CA THR A 17 12.30 49.30 -12.03
C THR A 17 13.02 48.21 -11.19
N SER A 18 12.62 46.94 -11.40
CA SER A 18 13.38 45.66 -11.54
C SER A 18 14.61 45.26 -10.70
N SER A 19 14.58 44.02 -10.18
CA SER A 19 15.54 42.88 -10.36
C SER A 19 15.30 41.87 -9.21
N SER A 20 15.30 40.54 -9.30
CA SER A 20 15.52 39.53 -10.34
C SER A 20 14.88 38.22 -9.84
N ILE A 21 13.92 37.64 -10.57
CA ILE A 21 13.56 36.22 -10.49
C ILE A 21 13.25 35.79 -11.93
N ASP A 22 14.27 35.31 -12.63
CA ASP A 22 14.13 34.57 -13.88
C ASP A 22 15.45 33.84 -14.17
N SER A 23 15.55 32.59 -13.72
CA SER A 23 16.47 31.63 -14.32
C SER A 23 16.06 30.21 -13.93
N LEU A 24 15.93 29.35 -14.95
CA LEU A 24 15.76 27.89 -14.93
C LEU A 24 14.34 27.34 -15.16
N SER A 25 13.77 27.71 -16.31
CA SER A 25 12.97 26.79 -17.13
C SER A 25 13.46 26.86 -18.58
N ARG A 26 14.08 25.80 -19.08
CA ARG A 26 14.07 25.38 -20.51
C ARG A 26 14.85 24.08 -20.74
N SER A 27 14.30 23.28 -21.67
CA SER A 27 14.76 22.00 -22.25
C SER A 27 14.17 20.79 -21.51
N ILE A 28 13.27 19.96 -22.03
CA ILE A 28 12.95 19.47 -23.39
C ILE A 28 11.44 19.14 -23.35
N GLY A 29 10.54 19.60 -24.23
CA GLY A 29 10.40 19.23 -25.64
C GLY A 29 9.02 18.58 -25.86
N LEU A 30 8.06 19.37 -26.32
CA LEU A 30 6.66 19.03 -26.63
C LEU A 30 6.52 18.17 -27.89
N LEU A 31 5.54 17.26 -27.90
CA LEU A 31 4.68 17.01 -29.06
C LEU A 31 3.20 17.01 -28.60
N SER A 32 2.57 18.19 -28.69
CA SER A 32 1.31 18.48 -29.39
C SER A 32 0.65 17.30 -30.16
N ILE A 33 -0.66 17.11 -30.32
CA ILE A 33 -1.91 17.90 -30.26
C ILE A 33 -3.02 16.82 -30.53
N ASN A 34 -4.17 16.78 -29.85
CA ASN A 34 -5.43 17.32 -30.38
C ASN A 34 -6.56 17.30 -29.34
N ARG A 35 -7.28 18.43 -29.26
CA ARG A 35 -8.55 18.63 -28.55
C ARG A 35 -9.72 18.40 -29.50
N TYR A 36 -10.82 17.88 -28.97
CA TYR A 36 -12.23 18.26 -29.20
C TYR A 36 -12.99 17.70 -27.98
N GLY A 37 -13.94 18.35 -27.32
CA GLY A 37 -14.61 19.65 -27.45
C GLY A 37 -15.72 19.71 -26.38
N ASN A 38 -15.90 20.90 -25.81
CA ASN A 38 -17.06 21.49 -25.12
C ASN A 38 -18.29 20.66 -24.68
N GLY A 39 -18.77 20.95 -23.46
CA GLY A 39 -20.17 20.79 -23.04
C GLY A 39 -20.40 21.22 -21.58
N ASN A 40 -21.05 22.37 -21.38
CA ASN A 40 -21.29 23.10 -20.12
C ASN A 40 -22.38 22.46 -19.20
N PRO A 41 -22.56 22.92 -17.94
CA PRO A 41 -23.19 22.21 -16.82
C PRO A 41 -24.67 22.57 -16.57
N SER A 42 -25.38 21.74 -15.79
CA SER A 42 -26.65 22.09 -15.11
C SER A 42 -26.88 21.19 -13.89
N GLN A 43 -27.18 21.81 -12.74
CA GLN A 43 -27.57 21.18 -11.45
C GLN A 43 -29.08 20.77 -11.43
N PRO A 44 -29.73 20.51 -10.26
CA PRO A 44 -29.82 19.23 -9.54
C PRO A 44 -31.29 18.76 -9.42
N PHE A 45 -31.54 17.49 -9.06
CA PHE A 45 -32.89 17.05 -8.66
C PHE A 45 -32.88 16.24 -7.35
N LEU A 46 -33.57 16.80 -6.34
CA LEU A 46 -34.10 16.10 -5.18
C LEU A 46 -35.27 15.19 -5.61
N GLY A 47 -35.38 14.00 -5.01
CA GLY A 47 -36.49 13.08 -5.23
C GLY A 47 -36.61 12.00 -4.16
N THR A 48 -37.34 12.35 -3.11
CA THR A 48 -38.08 11.53 -2.12
C THR A 48 -38.20 10.01 -2.31
N TYR A 49 -37.93 9.25 -1.23
CA TYR A 49 -38.35 7.86 -1.04
C TYR A 49 -39.78 7.76 -0.47
N PRO A 50 -40.58 6.75 -0.88
CA PRO A 50 -41.62 6.18 -0.04
C PRO A 50 -41.26 4.76 0.43
N ARG A 51 -41.73 4.45 1.65
CA ARG A 51 -41.61 3.18 2.36
C ARG A 51 -42.80 2.25 2.05
N THR A 52 -42.55 0.96 2.32
CA THR A 52 -43.47 -0.17 2.63
C THR A 52 -44.21 -0.88 1.49
N HIS A 53 -43.86 -2.16 1.27
CA HIS A 53 -44.74 -3.28 1.61
C HIS A 53 -43.92 -4.54 1.97
N GLN A 54 -44.26 -5.14 3.12
CA GLN A 54 -43.80 -6.46 3.56
C GLN A 54 -44.55 -7.53 2.76
N VAL A 55 -43.80 -8.46 2.16
CA VAL A 55 -44.30 -9.78 1.75
C VAL A 55 -43.37 -10.80 2.41
N ASN A 56 -43.97 -11.68 3.21
CA ASN A 56 -43.34 -12.85 3.80
C ASN A 56 -43.01 -13.82 2.67
N ASP A 57 -41.74 -14.18 2.50
CA ASP A 57 -41.35 -15.35 1.74
C ASP A 57 -40.26 -16.14 2.46
N VAL A 58 -40.48 -17.44 2.44
CA VAL A 58 -39.74 -18.52 3.08
C VAL A 58 -38.28 -18.52 2.62
N ILE A 59 -37.34 -18.47 3.57
CA ILE A 59 -35.90 -18.54 3.34
C ILE A 59 -35.54 -19.95 2.84
N PRO A 60 -35.03 -20.15 1.62
CA PRO A 60 -34.31 -21.36 1.28
C PRO A 60 -32.91 -21.25 1.90
N GLN A 61 -32.51 -22.26 2.66
CA GLN A 61 -31.17 -22.35 3.25
C GLN A 61 -30.10 -22.15 2.19
N GLN A 62 -29.44 -20.98 2.22
CA GLN A 62 -28.23 -20.74 1.46
C GLN A 62 -27.14 -21.65 2.02
N THR A 63 -26.62 -22.52 1.17
CA THR A 63 -25.37 -23.23 1.42
C THR A 63 -24.25 -22.20 1.63
N PRO A 64 -23.38 -22.39 2.65
CA PRO A 64 -22.37 -21.39 2.97
C PRO A 64 -21.36 -21.26 1.83
N VAL A 65 -21.25 -20.06 1.28
CA VAL A 65 -20.11 -19.62 0.47
C VAL A 65 -18.84 -19.89 1.28
N PRO A 66 -17.76 -20.48 0.72
CA PRO A 66 -16.52 -20.69 1.45
C PRO A 66 -15.82 -19.36 1.79
N THR A 67 -16.26 -18.71 2.86
CA THR A 67 -15.62 -17.56 3.53
C THR A 67 -14.35 -17.94 4.31
N ALA A 68 -13.80 -19.15 4.10
CA ALA A 68 -12.58 -19.60 4.75
C ALA A 68 -11.37 -18.75 4.32
N TRP A 69 -11.23 -18.41 3.04
CA TRP A 69 -10.05 -17.66 2.56
C TRP A 69 -9.97 -16.22 3.11
N PHE A 70 -11.08 -15.48 3.14
CA PHE A 70 -11.07 -14.11 3.71
C PHE A 70 -10.76 -14.13 5.22
N ARG A 71 -11.15 -15.21 5.91
CA ARG A 71 -10.80 -15.47 7.31
C ARG A 71 -9.34 -15.90 7.47
N ASP A 72 -8.83 -16.80 6.64
CA ASP A 72 -7.44 -17.30 6.72
C ASP A 72 -6.40 -16.22 6.37
N SER A 73 -6.73 -15.29 5.46
CA SER A 73 -5.86 -14.15 5.11
C SER A 73 -5.87 -13.04 6.17
N MET A 74 -7.02 -12.82 6.83
CA MET A 74 -7.12 -11.92 7.97
C MET A 74 -6.55 -12.55 9.25
N GLU A 75 -6.72 -13.85 9.47
CA GLU A 75 -6.13 -14.62 10.56
C GLU A 75 -4.62 -14.69 10.39
N ALA A 76 -4.06 -14.85 9.20
CA ALA A 76 -2.61 -14.73 8.97
C ALA A 76 -2.06 -13.32 9.29
N ALA A 77 -2.84 -12.27 9.01
CA ALA A 77 -2.51 -10.88 9.35
C ALA A 77 -2.77 -10.51 10.83
N GLN A 78 -3.49 -11.36 11.58
CA GLN A 78 -3.83 -11.17 13.00
C GLN A 78 -3.31 -12.31 13.89
N ASN A 79 -2.49 -13.24 13.36
CA ASN A 79 -2.09 -14.46 14.07
C ASN A 79 -1.06 -14.15 15.17
N PRO A 80 -1.40 -14.28 16.47
CA PRO A 80 -0.42 -14.14 17.55
C PRO A 80 0.62 -15.29 17.55
N PHE A 81 0.36 -16.37 16.81
CA PHE A 81 1.27 -17.52 16.72
C PHE A 81 2.39 -17.35 15.67
N LEU A 82 2.30 -16.38 14.74
CA LEU A 82 3.44 -16.01 13.89
C LEU A 82 4.49 -15.23 14.69
N GLU A 83 4.09 -14.40 15.65
CA GLU A 83 5.02 -13.88 16.67
C GLU A 83 5.68 -15.07 17.39
N GLN A 84 4.92 -16.03 17.95
CA GLN A 84 5.51 -17.14 18.70
C GLN A 84 6.42 -18.09 17.89
N ARG A 85 6.16 -18.31 16.59
CA ARG A 85 7.03 -19.15 15.74
C ARG A 85 8.29 -18.43 15.25
N ILE A 86 8.26 -17.11 15.03
CA ILE A 86 9.45 -16.32 14.70
C ILE A 86 10.38 -16.18 15.92
N PHE A 87 9.84 -16.25 17.14
CA PHE A 87 10.60 -16.11 18.39
C PHE A 87 10.99 -17.43 19.08
N ALA A 88 10.79 -18.60 18.43
CA ALA A 88 11.07 -19.91 19.02
C ALA A 88 12.42 -20.53 18.63
N GLU A 89 13.19 -19.93 17.71
CA GLU A 89 14.52 -20.43 17.34
C GLU A 89 15.63 -19.45 17.71
N PRO A 90 16.73 -19.92 18.34
CA PRO A 90 17.89 -19.10 18.62
C PRO A 90 18.61 -18.78 17.29
N HIS A 91 18.69 -17.49 16.99
CA HIS A 91 19.58 -16.82 16.04
C HIS A 91 20.50 -17.70 15.18
N ASN A 92 20.26 -17.72 13.87
CA ASN A 92 21.33 -17.89 12.90
C ASN A 92 21.45 -16.58 12.10
N PRO A 93 22.55 -15.81 12.22
CA PRO A 93 22.70 -14.57 11.49
C PRO A 93 22.90 -14.89 10.01
N LEU A 94 21.87 -14.68 9.20
CA LEU A 94 22.00 -14.65 7.75
C LEU A 94 22.90 -13.46 7.40
N MET A 95 24.19 -13.74 7.15
CA MET A 95 25.09 -12.79 6.52
C MET A 95 24.53 -12.39 5.16
N TRP A 96 24.03 -11.16 5.05
CA TRP A 96 23.67 -10.56 3.78
C TRP A 96 24.93 -10.03 3.08
N PRO A 97 25.10 -10.23 1.77
CA PRO A 97 26.25 -9.70 1.04
C PRO A 97 26.18 -8.16 0.93
N PRO A 98 27.31 -7.45 0.78
CA PRO A 98 27.31 -6.01 0.56
C PRO A 98 26.63 -5.70 -0.78
N GLN A 99 25.65 -4.79 -0.78
CA GLN A 99 25.11 -4.24 -2.02
C GLN A 99 25.82 -2.93 -2.32
N ASP A 100 26.76 -2.98 -3.26
CA ASP A 100 27.29 -1.81 -3.94
C ASP A 100 26.21 -1.26 -4.89
N GLY A 101 25.73 -0.05 -4.61
CA GLY A 101 24.66 0.57 -5.39
C GLY A 101 24.30 1.97 -4.89
N GLY A 102 25.30 2.76 -4.48
CA GLY A 102 25.11 4.15 -4.10
C GLY A 102 24.83 5.01 -5.33
N ALA A 103 23.56 5.24 -5.64
CA ALA A 103 23.18 6.41 -6.42
C ALA A 103 23.36 7.64 -5.52
N GLU A 104 24.33 8.49 -5.86
CA GLU A 104 24.58 9.77 -5.19
C GLU A 104 23.32 10.65 -5.23
N LEU A 105 22.60 10.67 -4.11
CA LEU A 105 21.56 11.65 -3.85
C LEU A 105 22.23 13.01 -3.70
N LYS A 106 21.86 13.94 -4.59
CA LYS A 106 22.20 15.37 -4.44
C LYS A 106 21.80 15.81 -3.04
N ASP A 107 22.77 16.37 -2.32
CA ASP A 107 22.71 16.83 -0.94
C ASP A 107 21.54 17.81 -0.68
N HIS A 108 20.42 17.31 -0.15
CA HIS A 108 19.28 18.12 0.30
C HIS A 108 19.32 18.32 1.82
N GLY A 109 20.47 18.77 2.36
CA GLY A 109 20.52 19.43 3.68
C GLY A 109 20.49 18.50 4.90
N ILE A 110 20.79 17.21 4.75
CA ILE A 110 20.90 16.26 5.89
C ILE A 110 22.12 16.62 6.76
N HIS A 111 23.14 17.27 6.18
CA HIS A 111 24.37 17.68 6.88
C HIS A 111 24.25 18.94 7.75
N GLN A 112 23.06 19.54 7.92
CA GLN A 112 22.87 20.79 8.66
C GLN A 112 22.21 20.65 10.05
N PHE A 113 22.20 19.45 10.64
CA PHE A 113 21.75 19.29 12.04
C PHE A 113 22.96 19.27 12.99
N PRO A 114 23.33 20.41 13.62
CA PRO A 114 24.40 20.42 14.61
C PRO A 114 23.99 19.57 15.82
N SER A 115 24.93 18.76 16.33
CA SER A 115 24.78 18.11 17.63
C SER A 115 24.66 19.19 18.69
N LEU A 116 23.62 19.14 19.54
CA LEU A 116 23.44 20.12 20.62
C LEU A 116 24.56 20.07 21.68
N GLY A 117 25.34 18.99 21.73
CA GLY A 117 26.32 18.79 22.80
C GLY A 117 25.72 18.71 24.21
N LEU A 118 24.43 18.32 24.32
CA LEU A 118 23.79 18.17 25.62
C LEU A 118 24.48 17.08 26.46
N PRO A 119 24.62 17.27 27.78
CA PRO A 119 25.27 16.31 28.65
C PRO A 119 24.50 14.99 28.71
N LYS A 120 25.22 13.87 28.53
CA LYS A 120 24.66 12.51 28.62
C LYS A 120 24.53 12.07 30.07
N ASP A 121 23.31 12.09 30.60
CA ASP A 121 22.97 11.53 31.91
C ASP A 121 22.68 10.03 31.78
N HIS A 122 23.71 9.19 31.86
CA HIS A 122 23.56 7.73 31.73
C HIS A 122 22.68 7.12 32.85
N ASN A 123 22.60 7.77 34.01
CA ASN A 123 21.71 7.34 35.09
C ASN A 123 20.24 7.57 34.71
N PHE A 124 19.93 8.67 34.04
CA PHE A 124 18.60 8.90 33.47
C PHE A 124 18.23 7.78 32.49
N LEU A 125 19.12 7.45 31.54
CA LEU A 125 18.85 6.36 30.59
C LEU A 125 18.63 5.02 31.30
N ALA A 126 19.51 4.64 32.21
CA ALA A 126 19.39 3.38 32.95
C ALA A 126 18.05 3.30 33.70
N ASN A 127 17.63 4.38 34.36
CA ASN A 127 16.35 4.47 35.04
C ASN A 127 15.16 4.37 34.05
N ALA A 128 15.22 5.09 32.92
CA ALA A 128 14.17 5.10 31.89
C ALA A 128 13.96 3.73 31.22
N LYS A 129 14.99 2.88 31.20
CA LYS A 129 14.93 1.50 30.71
C LYS A 129 14.38 0.50 31.72
N THR A 130 14.04 0.94 32.95
CA THR A 130 13.32 0.10 33.91
C THR A 130 11.81 0.37 33.83
N GLN A 131 10.99 -0.63 34.16
CA GLN A 131 9.54 -0.46 34.22
C GLN A 131 9.13 0.65 35.20
N HIS A 132 9.65 0.62 36.42
CA HIS A 132 9.33 1.61 37.45
C HIS A 132 9.81 3.02 37.05
N GLY A 133 11.07 3.16 36.63
CA GLY A 133 11.63 4.44 36.23
C GLY A 133 10.94 5.06 35.03
N SER A 134 10.58 4.26 34.02
CA SER A 134 9.78 4.71 32.87
C SER A 134 8.43 5.28 33.31
N ILE A 135 7.73 4.62 34.24
CA ILE A 135 6.44 5.08 34.76
C ILE A 135 6.60 6.41 35.51
N GLU A 136 7.60 6.53 36.38
CA GLU A 136 7.86 7.76 37.13
C GLU A 136 8.22 8.94 36.22
N ILE A 137 9.06 8.71 35.20
CA ILE A 137 9.39 9.76 34.21
C ILE A 137 8.14 10.16 33.41
N GLN A 138 7.31 9.21 32.99
CA GLN A 138 6.05 9.51 32.30
C GLN A 138 5.07 10.31 33.18
N LYS A 139 5.04 10.07 34.50
CA LYS A 139 4.27 10.89 35.46
C LYS A 139 4.86 12.30 35.56
N SER A 140 6.18 12.43 35.64
CA SER A 140 6.88 13.73 35.66
C SER A 140 6.58 14.55 34.39
N LEU A 141 6.50 13.89 33.23
CA LEU A 141 6.10 14.51 31.96
C LEU A 141 4.63 14.98 31.94
N LYS A 142 3.78 14.58 32.88
CA LYS A 142 2.40 15.11 33.01
C LYS A 142 2.30 16.30 33.97
N SER A 143 3.42 16.75 34.55
CA SER A 143 3.41 17.90 35.46
C SER A 143 3.12 19.21 34.72
N ASN A 144 2.53 20.19 35.40
CA ASN A 144 2.35 21.55 34.88
C ASN A 144 3.62 22.42 35.06
N ASP A 145 4.74 21.82 35.49
CA ASP A 145 5.99 22.51 35.74
C ASP A 145 6.87 22.51 34.47
N ASN A 146 6.90 23.66 33.79
CA ASN A 146 7.69 23.85 32.58
C ASN A 146 9.19 23.62 32.79
N MET A 147 9.73 23.90 33.98
CA MET A 147 11.15 23.68 34.28
C MET A 147 11.45 22.19 34.37
N GLN A 148 10.60 21.43 35.07
CA GLN A 148 10.72 19.98 35.17
C GLN A 148 10.56 19.29 33.80
N LEU A 149 9.62 19.76 32.97
CA LEU A 149 9.45 19.27 31.60
C LEU A 149 10.71 19.53 30.75
N MET A 150 11.27 20.74 30.83
CA MET A 150 12.48 21.10 30.09
C MET A 150 13.70 20.29 30.57
N MET A 151 13.86 20.09 31.88
CA MET A 151 14.95 19.27 32.42
C MET A 151 14.84 17.81 31.99
N THR A 152 13.63 17.26 31.99
CA THR A 152 13.38 15.89 31.52
C THR A 152 13.67 15.77 30.01
N TYR A 153 13.27 16.77 29.23
CA TYR A 153 13.57 16.85 27.80
C TYR A 153 15.08 16.89 27.54
N ILE A 154 15.83 17.77 28.22
CA ILE A 154 17.29 17.89 28.06
C ILE A 154 18.00 16.55 28.36
N LYS A 155 17.54 15.82 29.38
CA LYS A 155 18.11 14.50 29.72
C LYS A 155 17.74 13.41 28.71
N ALA A 156 16.56 13.48 28.09
CA ALA A 156 16.07 12.46 27.19
C ALA A 156 16.62 12.56 25.77
N VAL A 157 16.78 13.77 25.23
CA VAL A 157 17.16 13.99 23.82
C VAL A 157 18.44 13.24 23.41
N PRO A 158 19.56 13.29 24.16
CA PRO A 158 20.79 12.58 23.79
C PRO A 158 20.67 11.06 23.70
N PHE A 159 19.56 10.51 24.21
CA PHE A 159 19.25 9.09 24.19
C PHE A 159 17.99 8.79 23.39
N THR A 160 17.62 9.64 22.42
CA THR A 160 16.42 9.47 21.57
C THR A 160 16.32 8.06 20.99
N VAL A 161 17.31 7.62 20.21
CA VAL A 161 17.30 6.28 19.60
C VAL A 161 17.35 5.15 20.64
N PRO A 162 18.25 5.18 21.67
CA PRO A 162 18.24 4.21 22.75
C PRO A 162 16.91 4.08 23.51
N LEU A 163 16.18 5.19 23.71
CA LEU A 163 14.85 5.18 24.33
C LEU A 163 13.83 4.57 23.38
N MET A 164 13.83 4.94 22.10
CA MET A 164 12.87 4.43 21.13
C MET A 164 12.94 2.91 20.96
N MET A 165 14.14 2.32 21.01
CA MET A 165 14.33 0.87 20.85
C MET A 165 14.08 0.05 22.13
N ASP A 166 14.02 0.69 23.29
CA ASP A 166 13.84 0.00 24.56
C ASP A 166 12.37 -0.30 24.88
N GLN A 167 12.08 -1.47 25.45
CA GLN A 167 10.71 -1.91 25.78
C GLN A 167 9.99 -1.02 26.81
N HIS A 168 10.72 -0.35 27.70
CA HIS A 168 10.18 0.60 28.67
C HIS A 168 10.47 2.05 28.26
N GLY A 169 11.65 2.31 27.70
CA GLY A 169 12.07 3.63 27.22
C GLY A 169 11.19 4.19 26.10
N CYS A 170 10.61 3.33 25.24
CA CYS A 170 9.76 3.79 24.15
C CYS A 170 8.51 4.52 24.67
N HIS A 171 8.00 4.14 25.84
CA HIS A 171 6.89 4.82 26.48
C HIS A 171 7.26 6.22 27.00
N VAL A 172 8.50 6.39 27.49
CA VAL A 172 9.04 7.71 27.85
C VAL A 172 9.13 8.59 26.59
N PHE A 173 9.71 8.07 25.51
CA PHE A 173 9.81 8.80 24.24
C PHE A 173 8.45 9.21 23.69
N MET A 174 7.50 8.26 23.59
CA MET A 174 6.16 8.56 23.08
C MET A 174 5.43 9.59 23.94
N LYS A 175 5.64 9.58 25.26
CA LYS A 175 5.06 10.57 26.17
C LYS A 175 5.73 11.94 26.05
N LEU A 176 7.04 11.98 25.84
CA LEU A 176 7.80 13.20 25.63
C LEU A 176 7.27 13.99 24.42
N LEU A 177 6.88 13.29 23.35
CA LEU A 177 6.34 13.89 22.13
C LEU A 177 5.05 14.71 22.35
N ASP A 178 4.27 14.42 23.40
CA ASP A 178 3.03 15.15 23.72
C ASP A 178 3.29 16.63 24.05
N PHE A 179 4.49 16.96 24.55
CA PHE A 179 4.82 18.29 25.08
C PHE A 179 5.88 19.03 24.26
N CYS A 180 6.49 18.36 23.27
CA CYS A 180 7.52 18.97 22.44
C CYS A 180 6.93 20.06 21.54
N SER A 181 7.53 21.25 21.56
CA SER A 181 7.38 22.28 20.53
C SER A 181 8.02 21.86 19.20
N ASP A 182 7.75 22.57 18.10
CA ASP A 182 8.41 22.29 16.81
C ASP A 182 9.94 22.42 16.90
N THR A 183 10.46 23.39 17.67
CA THR A 183 11.91 23.52 17.91
C THR A 183 12.45 22.28 18.62
N GLN A 184 11.74 21.75 19.61
CA GLN A 184 12.14 20.54 20.31
C GLN A 184 12.07 19.27 19.44
N LEU A 185 11.09 19.21 18.53
CA LEU A 185 10.99 18.12 17.55
C LEU A 185 12.16 18.14 16.56
N ARG A 186 12.67 19.31 16.17
CA ARG A 186 13.87 19.42 15.31
C ARG A 186 15.08 18.75 15.93
N PHE A 187 15.28 18.90 17.24
CA PHE A 187 16.40 18.28 17.94
C PHE A 187 16.21 16.76 18.10
N ILE A 188 14.99 16.29 18.33
CA ILE A 188 14.70 14.84 18.28
C ILE A 188 15.04 14.28 16.90
N MET A 189 14.65 14.97 15.83
CA MET A 189 15.00 14.58 14.45
C MET A 189 16.50 14.63 14.20
N ALA A 190 17.21 15.63 14.73
CA ALA A 190 18.67 15.71 14.65
C ALA A 190 19.35 14.48 15.26
N GLU A 191 18.84 13.97 16.39
CA GLU A 191 19.36 12.76 17.02
C GLU A 191 19.07 11.50 16.18
N ILE A 192 17.91 11.43 15.54
CA ILE A 192 17.60 10.32 14.60
C ILE A 192 18.54 10.38 13.39
N VAL A 193 18.76 11.57 12.80
CA VAL A 193 19.67 11.77 11.66
C VAL A 193 21.12 11.45 12.02
N GLN A 194 21.59 11.86 13.20
CA GLN A 194 22.94 11.51 13.68
C GLN A 194 23.13 9.99 13.86
N ASN A 195 22.04 9.25 14.07
CA ASN A 195 22.04 7.79 14.23
C ASN A 195 21.39 7.09 13.02
N ILE A 196 21.49 7.68 11.82
CA ILE A 196 20.84 7.18 10.61
C ILE A 196 21.22 5.73 10.28
N ALA A 197 22.45 5.31 10.58
CA ALA A 197 22.91 3.94 10.37
C ALA A 197 22.12 2.88 11.17
N SER A 198 21.53 3.27 12.30
CA SER A 198 20.67 2.39 13.12
C SER A 198 19.18 2.55 12.79
N PHE A 199 18.81 3.36 11.80
CA PHE A 199 17.41 3.66 11.52
C PHE A 199 16.62 2.44 11.04
N LEU A 200 17.24 1.57 10.23
CA LEU A 200 16.61 0.33 9.78
C LEU A 200 16.33 -0.61 10.97
N GLU A 201 17.33 -0.84 11.84
CA GLU A 201 17.17 -1.64 13.06
C GLU A 201 16.08 -1.06 13.98
N LEU A 202 16.10 0.26 14.20
CA LEU A 202 15.08 0.99 14.93
C LEU A 202 13.68 0.71 14.36
N SER A 203 13.51 0.84 13.06
CA SER A 203 12.23 0.66 12.37
C SER A 203 11.71 -0.77 12.40
N CYS A 204 12.61 -1.74 12.39
CA CYS A 204 12.30 -3.17 12.40
C CYS A 204 12.06 -3.72 13.82
N SER A 205 12.40 -2.96 14.87
CA SER A 205 12.16 -3.36 16.26
C SER A 205 10.72 -3.11 16.73
N ARG A 206 10.22 -3.93 17.67
CA ARG A 206 8.86 -3.78 18.23
C ARG A 206 8.64 -2.43 18.93
N SER A 207 9.64 -1.96 19.67
CA SER A 207 9.57 -0.68 20.40
C SER A 207 9.82 0.51 19.50
N GLY A 208 10.79 0.39 18.58
CA GLY A 208 11.16 1.45 17.66
C GLY A 208 10.09 1.73 16.62
N SER A 209 9.46 0.70 16.05
CA SER A 209 8.31 0.89 15.15
C SER A 209 7.14 1.60 15.84
N LYS A 210 6.82 1.27 17.10
CA LYS A 210 5.79 2.00 17.90
C LYS A 210 6.18 3.46 18.08
N SER A 211 7.44 3.72 18.42
CA SER A 211 7.98 5.07 18.59
C SER A 211 7.90 5.88 17.29
N LEU A 212 8.29 5.30 16.16
CA LEU A 212 8.22 5.95 14.84
C LEU A 212 6.79 6.22 14.40
N LYS A 213 5.86 5.29 14.59
CA LYS A 213 4.43 5.52 14.31
C LYS A 213 3.87 6.69 15.13
N ARG A 214 4.24 6.77 16.42
CA ARG A 214 3.85 7.90 17.28
C ARG A 214 4.48 9.21 16.80
N LEU A 215 5.72 9.16 16.33
CA LEU A 215 6.45 10.31 15.79
C LEU A 215 5.83 10.80 14.48
N ILE A 216 5.49 9.92 13.53
CA ILE A 216 4.78 10.24 12.28
C ILE A 216 3.51 11.05 12.58
N LYS A 217 2.68 10.57 13.52
CA LYS A 217 1.47 11.28 13.96
C LYS A 217 1.78 12.65 14.55
N ARG A 218 2.86 12.78 15.31
CA ARG A 218 3.25 14.05 15.93
C ARG A 218 3.77 15.06 14.90
N LEU A 219 4.47 14.58 13.87
CA LEU A 219 5.08 15.40 12.83
C LEU A 219 4.12 15.76 11.70
N GLN A 220 2.89 15.24 11.66
CA GLN A 220 1.94 15.45 10.54
C GLN A 220 1.82 16.92 10.08
N LYS A 221 1.91 17.89 11.00
CA LYS A 221 1.85 19.34 10.72
C LYS A 221 3.20 20.06 10.81
N SER A 222 4.27 19.33 11.09
CA SER A 222 5.61 19.87 11.31
C SER A 222 6.43 19.79 10.01
N PRO A 223 7.26 20.79 9.68
CA PRO A 223 8.15 20.72 8.52
C PRO A 223 9.16 19.57 8.60
N MET A 224 9.42 19.07 9.82
CA MET A 224 10.29 17.92 10.07
C MET A 224 9.77 16.60 9.49
N LEU A 225 8.49 16.53 9.13
CA LEU A 225 7.94 15.37 8.45
C LEU A 225 8.69 15.06 7.16
N ALA A 226 9.07 16.09 6.38
CA ALA A 226 9.79 15.89 5.12
C ALA A 226 11.13 15.17 5.32
N VAL A 227 11.84 15.48 6.40
CA VAL A 227 13.10 14.82 6.77
C VAL A 227 12.86 13.34 7.09
N LEU A 228 11.83 13.04 7.90
CA LEU A 228 11.48 11.66 8.24
C LEU A 228 11.05 10.85 7.01
N ILE A 229 10.23 11.44 6.12
CA ILE A 229 9.81 10.79 4.88
C ILE A 229 11.00 10.51 3.96
N ASN A 230 11.98 11.41 3.88
CA ASN A 230 13.20 11.17 3.11
C ASN A 230 14.01 9.99 3.66
N ILE A 231 14.17 9.90 4.98
CA ILE A 231 14.82 8.76 5.63
C ILE A 231 14.08 7.46 5.33
N LEU A 232 12.76 7.45 5.50
CA LEU A 232 11.91 6.28 5.21
C LEU A 232 11.95 5.87 3.74
N ALA A 233 12.05 6.83 2.83
CA ALA A 233 12.15 6.58 1.40
C ALA A 233 13.49 5.94 1.02
N ASN A 234 14.59 6.33 1.66
CA ASN A 234 15.90 5.71 1.45
C ASN A 234 15.91 4.25 1.92
N GLU A 235 15.21 3.95 3.01
CA GLU A 235 15.06 2.60 3.57
C GLU A 235 13.81 1.86 3.05
N PHE A 236 13.13 2.39 2.02
CA PHE A 236 11.78 1.93 1.66
C PHE A 236 11.73 0.43 1.34
N TYR A 237 12.62 -0.04 0.46
CA TYR A 237 12.63 -1.43 0.03
C TYR A 237 12.88 -2.42 1.19
N PRO A 238 13.98 -2.32 1.97
CA PRO A 238 14.21 -3.23 3.08
C PRO A 238 13.10 -3.14 4.16
N LEU A 239 12.51 -1.97 4.39
CA LEU A 239 11.37 -1.83 5.29
C LEU A 239 10.14 -2.59 4.79
N MET A 240 9.81 -2.46 3.51
CA MET A 240 8.65 -3.14 2.90
C MET A 240 8.81 -4.66 2.87
N LEU A 241 10.03 -5.19 2.90
CA LEU A 241 10.30 -6.63 3.05
C LEU A 241 10.21 -7.12 4.51
N HIS A 242 10.22 -6.22 5.49
CA HIS A 242 10.23 -6.60 6.90
C HIS A 242 8.81 -6.61 7.51
N PRO A 243 8.39 -7.67 8.24
CA PRO A 243 7.06 -7.75 8.84
C PRO A 243 6.72 -6.56 9.76
N ILE A 244 7.66 -6.15 10.63
CA ILE A 244 7.49 -4.99 11.52
C ILE A 244 7.73 -3.65 10.79
N GLY A 245 8.84 -3.53 10.05
CA GLY A 245 9.25 -2.30 9.37
C GLY A 245 8.23 -1.80 8.35
N SER A 246 7.59 -2.69 7.60
CA SER A 246 6.57 -2.34 6.60
C SER A 246 5.42 -1.56 7.23
N HIS A 247 5.04 -1.87 8.47
CA HIS A 247 3.99 -1.13 9.16
C HIS A 247 4.37 0.33 9.49
N VAL A 248 5.65 0.71 9.48
CA VAL A 248 6.05 2.12 9.63
C VAL A 248 5.74 2.89 8.34
N ILE A 249 6.04 2.31 7.17
CA ILE A 249 5.67 2.86 5.86
C ILE A 249 4.14 2.92 5.73
N LEU A 250 3.45 1.86 6.09
CA LEU A 250 1.99 1.79 6.01
C LEU A 250 1.29 2.78 6.96
N GLU A 251 1.88 3.10 8.11
CA GLU A 251 1.37 4.17 9.00
C GLU A 251 1.45 5.54 8.34
N CYS A 252 2.48 5.80 7.53
CA CYS A 252 2.56 7.03 6.74
C CYS A 252 1.38 7.12 5.76
N ILE A 253 1.05 6.02 5.08
CA ILE A 253 -0.08 5.97 4.15
C ILE A 253 -1.42 6.15 4.86
N ASP A 254 -1.58 5.61 6.07
CA ASP A 254 -2.81 5.76 6.87
C ASP A 254 -2.99 7.17 7.46
N THR A 255 -1.89 7.84 7.81
CA THR A 255 -1.92 9.06 8.62
C THR A 255 -1.78 10.35 7.81
N LEU A 256 -1.00 10.31 6.72
CA LEU A 256 -0.55 11.51 6.02
C LEU A 256 -1.32 11.73 4.71
N GLN A 257 -1.37 12.99 4.26
CA GLN A 257 -2.00 13.32 2.99
C GLN A 257 -1.16 12.78 1.81
N PRO A 258 -1.79 12.48 0.64
CA PRO A 258 -1.06 11.92 -0.49
C PRO A 258 0.15 12.74 -0.95
N GLN A 259 0.08 14.07 -0.86
CA GLN A 259 1.19 14.98 -1.21
C GLN A 259 2.39 14.83 -0.27
N GLN A 260 2.13 14.52 1.02
CA GLN A 260 3.20 14.30 2.00
C GLN A 260 3.90 12.94 1.80
N ASN A 261 3.21 11.99 1.17
CA ASN A 261 3.71 10.64 0.89
C ASN A 261 4.24 10.48 -0.54
N GLU A 262 4.36 11.56 -1.33
CA GLU A 262 4.75 11.49 -2.74
C GLU A 262 6.03 10.66 -2.96
N LEU A 263 7.05 10.87 -2.13
CA LEU A 263 8.31 10.14 -2.25
C LEU A 263 8.16 8.63 -1.96
N LEU A 264 7.30 8.25 -1.00
CA LEU A 264 7.01 6.84 -0.71
C LEU A 264 6.20 6.19 -1.84
N TYR A 265 5.30 6.94 -2.48
CA TYR A 265 4.60 6.47 -3.66
C TYR A 265 5.56 6.26 -4.84
N ILE A 266 6.49 7.18 -5.07
CA ILE A 266 7.53 7.02 -6.10
C ILE A 266 8.33 5.74 -5.85
N LYS A 267 8.81 5.54 -4.61
CA LYS A 267 9.55 4.32 -4.23
C LYS A 267 8.70 3.05 -4.39
N SER A 268 7.41 3.11 -4.07
CA SER A 268 6.51 1.96 -4.27
C SER A 268 6.35 1.57 -5.74
N ILE A 269 6.40 2.55 -6.66
CA ILE A 269 6.28 2.32 -8.10
C ILE A 269 7.60 1.79 -8.66
N GLU A 270 8.73 2.36 -8.22
CA GLU A 270 10.09 1.92 -8.59
C GLU A 270 10.31 0.45 -8.22
N HIS A 271 9.99 0.05 -7.00
CA HIS A 271 10.17 -1.32 -6.51
C HIS A 271 8.94 -2.23 -6.70
N CYS A 272 7.93 -1.80 -7.46
CA CYS A 272 6.63 -2.49 -7.53
C CYS A 272 6.78 -3.97 -7.93
N LEU A 273 7.60 -4.25 -8.94
CA LEU A 273 7.81 -5.61 -9.45
C LEU A 273 8.56 -6.48 -8.44
N GLU A 274 9.68 -5.99 -7.91
CA GLU A 274 10.51 -6.67 -6.91
C GLU A 274 9.69 -7.03 -5.66
N LEU A 275 8.90 -6.07 -5.16
CA LEU A 275 8.01 -6.29 -4.03
C LEU A 275 6.91 -7.30 -4.36
N ALA A 276 6.30 -7.23 -5.55
CA ALA A 276 5.22 -8.13 -5.93
C ALA A 276 5.67 -9.60 -6.01
N THR A 277 6.92 -9.86 -6.40
CA THR A 277 7.48 -11.21 -6.49
C THR A 277 8.13 -11.71 -5.20
N ASN A 278 8.26 -10.86 -4.18
CA ASN A 278 8.81 -11.25 -2.89
C ASN A 278 7.72 -11.82 -1.95
N GLU A 279 8.05 -12.87 -1.19
CA GLU A 279 7.11 -13.55 -0.29
C GLU A 279 6.54 -12.65 0.83
N PHE A 280 7.34 -11.70 1.34
CA PHE A 280 6.92 -10.72 2.34
C PHE A 280 6.51 -9.40 1.68
N GLY A 281 7.24 -8.99 0.65
CA GLY A 281 6.98 -7.76 -0.09
C GLY A 281 5.58 -7.72 -0.70
N CYS A 282 5.06 -8.84 -1.21
CA CYS A 282 3.75 -8.87 -1.86
C CYS A 282 2.60 -8.58 -0.88
N ILE A 283 2.76 -9.00 0.37
CA ILE A 283 1.82 -8.74 1.47
C ILE A 283 1.79 -7.25 1.77
N ALA A 284 2.96 -6.65 2.01
CA ALA A 284 3.08 -5.22 2.31
C ALA A 284 2.59 -4.37 1.13
N LEU A 285 2.95 -4.74 -0.11
CA LEU A 285 2.52 -4.05 -1.32
C LEU A 285 0.99 -4.10 -1.50
N ASN A 286 0.35 -5.24 -1.26
CA ASN A 286 -1.12 -5.32 -1.34
C ASN A 286 -1.81 -4.39 -0.34
N ILE A 287 -1.32 -4.35 0.90
CA ILE A 287 -1.85 -3.44 1.92
C ILE A 287 -1.62 -1.99 1.51
N PHE A 288 -0.42 -1.67 0.98
CA PHE A 288 -0.07 -0.36 0.48
C PHE A 288 -1.02 0.09 -0.65
N ILE A 289 -1.24 -0.77 -1.65
CA ILE A 289 -2.17 -0.53 -2.76
C ILE A 289 -3.58 -0.26 -2.23
N ASN A 290 -4.07 -1.08 -1.30
CA ASN A 290 -5.44 -0.98 -0.78
C ASN A 290 -5.67 0.33 0.00
N ARG A 291 -4.63 0.86 0.64
CA ARG A 291 -4.65 2.14 1.38
C ARG A 291 -4.33 3.36 0.50
N SER A 292 -3.64 3.15 -0.62
CA SER A 292 -3.37 4.20 -1.59
C SER A 292 -4.64 4.64 -2.31
N ASN A 293 -4.68 5.89 -2.78
CA ASN A 293 -5.80 6.45 -3.53
C ASN A 293 -5.31 7.41 -4.63
N GLY A 294 -6.19 7.73 -5.58
CA GLY A 294 -5.94 8.74 -6.61
C GLY A 294 -4.83 8.36 -7.61
N PRO A 295 -4.04 9.33 -8.11
CA PRO A 295 -3.13 9.11 -9.24
C PRO A 295 -1.99 8.13 -8.92
N TYR A 296 -1.53 8.07 -7.68
CA TYR A 296 -0.46 7.15 -7.29
C TYR A 296 -0.91 5.69 -7.31
N ARG A 297 -2.13 5.41 -6.82
CA ARG A 297 -2.74 4.08 -6.95
C ARG A 297 -2.85 3.67 -8.41
N TYR A 298 -3.31 4.58 -9.26
CA TYR A 298 -3.39 4.31 -10.70
C TYR A 298 -2.02 3.96 -11.30
N LYS A 299 -0.96 4.69 -10.95
CA LYS A 299 0.41 4.39 -11.42
C LYS A 299 0.90 3.02 -10.93
N LEU A 300 0.61 2.63 -9.69
CA LEU A 300 0.92 1.30 -9.17
C LEU A 300 0.17 0.19 -9.93
N LEU A 301 -1.13 0.37 -10.12
CA LEU A 301 -1.97 -0.56 -10.88
C LEU A 301 -1.52 -0.69 -12.34
N ASN A 302 -1.06 0.41 -12.95
CA ASN A 302 -0.47 0.38 -14.28
C ASN A 302 0.85 -0.41 -14.31
N SER A 303 1.71 -0.24 -13.30
CA SER A 303 2.95 -1.03 -13.16
C SER A 303 2.66 -2.52 -13.03
N ILE A 304 1.65 -2.91 -12.25
CA ILE A 304 1.17 -4.30 -12.14
C ILE A 304 0.65 -4.80 -13.48
N SER A 305 -0.20 -4.02 -14.14
CA SER A 305 -0.81 -4.39 -15.42
C SER A 305 0.26 -4.68 -16.47
N ASN A 306 1.29 -3.82 -16.58
CA ASN A 306 2.40 -3.99 -17.52
C ASN A 306 3.22 -5.28 -17.32
N HIS A 307 3.17 -5.88 -16.13
CA HIS A 307 3.89 -7.11 -15.80
C HIS A 307 2.94 -8.28 -15.52
N VAL A 308 1.65 -8.16 -15.86
CA VAL A 308 0.61 -9.06 -15.37
C VAL A 308 0.79 -10.50 -15.81
N VAL A 309 1.30 -10.75 -17.02
CA VAL A 309 1.55 -12.11 -17.52
C VAL A 309 2.60 -12.81 -16.66
N TYR A 310 3.67 -12.09 -16.30
CA TYR A 310 4.72 -12.62 -15.44
C TYR A 310 4.21 -12.80 -14.01
N LEU A 311 3.60 -11.76 -13.45
CA LEU A 311 3.07 -11.78 -12.07
C LEU A 311 2.00 -12.87 -11.86
N SER A 312 1.14 -13.13 -12.85
CA SER A 312 0.10 -14.17 -12.74
C SER A 312 0.66 -15.59 -12.62
N GLN A 313 1.91 -15.81 -13.08
CA GLN A 313 2.60 -17.08 -12.99
C GLN A 313 3.47 -17.19 -11.73
N ASP A 314 3.82 -16.06 -11.13
CA ASP A 314 4.71 -15.98 -9.98
C ASP A 314 4.02 -16.49 -8.70
N PRO A 315 4.71 -17.26 -7.83
CA PRO A 315 4.14 -17.77 -6.58
C PRO A 315 3.61 -16.70 -5.62
N SER A 316 4.18 -15.50 -5.65
CA SER A 316 3.78 -14.35 -4.83
C SER A 316 2.97 -13.34 -5.65
N GLY A 317 3.42 -13.04 -6.87
CA GLY A 317 2.85 -12.02 -7.74
C GLY A 317 1.40 -12.28 -8.11
N ASN A 318 0.97 -13.54 -8.18
CA ASN A 318 -0.42 -13.88 -8.51
C ASN A 318 -1.40 -13.29 -7.49
N TYR A 319 -1.01 -13.16 -6.22
CA TYR A 319 -1.83 -12.52 -5.19
C TYR A 319 -1.96 -11.02 -5.40
N VAL A 320 -0.91 -10.36 -5.93
CA VAL A 320 -0.95 -8.94 -6.26
C VAL A 320 -1.88 -8.66 -7.44
N VAL A 321 -1.85 -9.53 -8.46
CA VAL A 321 -2.78 -9.44 -9.60
C VAL A 321 -4.23 -9.66 -9.14
N GLN A 322 -4.47 -10.67 -8.30
CA GLN A 322 -5.80 -10.92 -7.73
C GLN A 322 -6.30 -9.73 -6.91
N ASN A 323 -5.43 -9.13 -6.09
CA ASN A 323 -5.77 -7.94 -5.33
C ASN A 323 -6.12 -6.78 -6.28
N ALA A 324 -5.31 -6.51 -7.30
CA ALA A 324 -5.57 -5.48 -8.31
C ALA A 324 -6.93 -5.65 -9.00
N LEU A 325 -7.26 -6.88 -9.41
CA LEU A 325 -8.57 -7.20 -10.02
C LEU A 325 -9.73 -6.96 -9.05
N ALA A 326 -9.56 -7.29 -7.76
CA ALA A 326 -10.55 -7.11 -6.71
C ALA A 326 -10.83 -5.64 -6.35
N LEU A 327 -10.00 -4.70 -6.83
CA LEU A 327 -10.26 -3.26 -6.67
C LEU A 327 -11.28 -2.72 -7.66
N GLU A 328 -11.70 -3.53 -8.65
CA GLU A 328 -12.72 -3.20 -9.64
C GLU A 328 -12.45 -1.89 -10.39
N ASN A 329 -11.17 -1.54 -10.57
CA ASN A 329 -10.79 -0.37 -11.37
C ASN A 329 -10.97 -0.71 -12.86
N PRO A 330 -11.90 -0.08 -13.60
CA PRO A 330 -12.24 -0.52 -14.95
C PRO A 330 -11.08 -0.44 -15.93
N CYS A 331 -10.27 0.63 -15.85
CA CYS A 331 -9.09 0.79 -16.71
C CYS A 331 -8.05 -0.31 -16.44
N CYS A 332 -7.68 -0.50 -15.17
CA CYS A 332 -6.74 -1.54 -14.77
C CYS A 332 -7.23 -2.94 -15.17
N ASN A 333 -8.50 -3.26 -14.91
CA ASN A 333 -9.06 -4.58 -15.20
C ASN A 333 -9.09 -4.88 -16.70
N ARG A 334 -9.46 -3.88 -17.52
CA ARG A 334 -9.38 -3.98 -18.97
C ARG A 334 -7.95 -4.18 -19.44
N ASP A 335 -6.99 -3.41 -18.92
CA ASP A 335 -5.58 -3.48 -19.33
C ASP A 335 -4.95 -4.83 -18.91
N ILE A 336 -5.28 -5.34 -17.72
CA ILE A 336 -4.93 -6.69 -17.26
C ILE A 336 -5.48 -7.73 -18.23
N CYS A 337 -6.78 -7.69 -18.55
CA CYS A 337 -7.39 -8.72 -19.38
C CYS A 337 -6.90 -8.69 -20.82
N SER A 338 -6.67 -7.50 -21.37
CA SER A 338 -6.06 -7.36 -22.69
C SER A 338 -4.66 -7.98 -22.75
N GLN A 339 -3.84 -7.80 -21.70
CA GLN A 339 -2.48 -8.36 -21.66
C GLN A 339 -2.46 -9.86 -21.37
N LEU A 340 -3.51 -10.43 -20.77
CA LEU A 340 -3.63 -11.86 -20.53
C LEU A 340 -4.19 -12.66 -21.72
N LYS A 341 -4.67 -11.99 -22.79
CA LYS A 341 -5.06 -12.68 -24.04
C LYS A 341 -3.93 -13.55 -24.58
N GLY A 342 -4.28 -14.73 -25.09
CA GLY A 342 -3.35 -15.78 -25.49
C GLY A 342 -2.74 -16.59 -24.33
N HIS A 343 -2.97 -16.21 -23.06
CA HIS A 343 -2.36 -16.87 -21.90
C HIS A 343 -3.36 -17.57 -20.98
N TYR A 344 -4.66 -17.36 -21.14
CA TYR A 344 -5.67 -17.86 -20.20
C TYR A 344 -5.67 -19.39 -20.08
N ALA A 345 -5.57 -20.12 -21.19
CA ALA A 345 -5.54 -21.59 -21.16
C ALA A 345 -4.36 -22.12 -20.34
N ARG A 346 -3.16 -21.56 -20.54
CA ARG A 346 -1.94 -21.95 -19.82
C ARG A 346 -2.01 -21.57 -18.34
N LEU A 347 -2.44 -20.34 -18.03
CA LEU A 347 -2.59 -19.86 -16.66
C LEU A 347 -3.61 -20.69 -15.87
N SER A 348 -4.69 -21.13 -16.53
CA SER A 348 -5.72 -21.98 -15.92
C SER A 348 -5.15 -23.29 -15.36
N MET A 349 -4.04 -23.78 -15.92
CA MET A 349 -3.39 -25.03 -15.48
C MET A 349 -2.28 -24.81 -14.44
N GLN A 350 -2.13 -23.59 -13.92
CA GLN A 350 -1.16 -23.24 -12.89
C GLN A 350 -1.86 -22.96 -11.57
N LYS A 351 -1.24 -23.36 -10.44
CA LYS A 351 -1.85 -23.20 -9.10
C LYS A 351 -2.27 -21.75 -8.80
N GLY A 352 -1.38 -20.78 -9.02
CA GLY A 352 -1.67 -19.36 -8.79
C GLY A 352 -2.43 -18.73 -9.95
N GLY A 353 -2.00 -19.04 -11.18
CA GLY A 353 -2.61 -18.52 -12.40
C GLY A 353 -4.10 -18.86 -12.53
N SER A 354 -4.53 -20.05 -12.11
CA SER A 354 -5.93 -20.46 -12.19
C SER A 354 -6.84 -19.51 -11.42
N HIS A 355 -6.41 -19.04 -10.25
CA HIS A 355 -7.17 -18.09 -9.44
C HIS A 355 -7.26 -16.70 -10.08
N VAL A 356 -6.22 -16.27 -10.79
CA VAL A 356 -6.26 -15.04 -11.60
C VAL A 356 -7.31 -15.17 -12.71
N VAL A 357 -7.34 -16.31 -13.43
CA VAL A 357 -8.33 -16.55 -14.48
C VAL A 357 -9.75 -16.62 -13.91
N GLU A 358 -9.95 -17.27 -12.76
CA GLU A 358 -11.25 -17.29 -12.08
C GLU A 358 -11.75 -15.88 -11.72
N LYS A 359 -10.85 -14.96 -11.33
CA LYS A 359 -11.21 -13.55 -11.09
C LYS A 359 -11.58 -12.82 -12.37
N CYS A 360 -10.89 -13.08 -13.47
CA CYS A 360 -11.26 -12.52 -14.78
C CYS A 360 -12.66 -12.98 -15.23
N LEU A 361 -13.13 -14.16 -14.82
CA LEU A 361 -14.49 -14.64 -15.12
C LEU A 361 -15.61 -13.92 -14.34
N SER A 362 -15.29 -13.01 -13.40
CA SER A 362 -16.29 -12.38 -12.52
C SER A 362 -16.98 -11.17 -13.15
N SER A 363 -16.46 -10.59 -14.23
CA SER A 363 -17.14 -9.53 -14.99
C SER A 363 -17.39 -9.97 -16.42
N ARG A 364 -18.45 -9.45 -17.04
CA ARG A 364 -18.84 -9.82 -18.41
C ARG A 364 -17.75 -9.51 -19.44
N GLU A 365 -17.20 -8.31 -19.42
CA GLU A 365 -16.17 -7.85 -20.37
C GLU A 365 -14.92 -8.73 -20.31
N MET A 366 -14.46 -9.00 -19.08
CA MET A 366 -13.28 -9.84 -18.84
C MET A 366 -13.55 -11.32 -19.16
N MET A 367 -14.74 -11.82 -18.84
CA MET A 367 -15.16 -13.20 -19.13
C MET A 367 -15.10 -13.49 -20.63
N GLU A 368 -15.53 -12.56 -21.48
CA GLU A 368 -15.50 -12.74 -22.94
C GLU A 368 -14.08 -13.03 -23.44
N HIS A 369 -13.07 -12.37 -22.88
CA HIS A 369 -11.65 -12.58 -23.22
C HIS A 369 -11.19 -14.00 -22.84
N VAL A 370 -11.56 -14.46 -21.64
CA VAL A 370 -11.20 -15.81 -21.16
C VAL A 370 -11.86 -16.88 -22.03
N VAL A 371 -13.15 -16.72 -22.33
CA VAL A 371 -13.93 -17.69 -23.11
C VAL A 371 -13.42 -17.75 -24.55
N GLU A 372 -13.13 -16.60 -25.15
CA GLU A 372 -12.54 -16.48 -26.48
C GLU A 372 -11.22 -17.27 -26.55
N ASP A 373 -10.30 -17.05 -25.63
CA ASP A 373 -9.02 -17.76 -25.55
C ASP A 373 -9.21 -19.28 -25.39
N LEU A 374 -10.10 -19.70 -24.49
CA LEU A 374 -10.35 -21.12 -24.25
C LEU A 374 -10.95 -21.82 -25.47
N LEU A 375 -11.82 -21.14 -26.24
CA LEU A 375 -12.43 -21.70 -27.44
C LEU A 375 -11.50 -21.70 -28.65
N HIS A 376 -10.67 -20.67 -28.82
CA HIS A 376 -9.73 -20.57 -29.93
C HIS A 376 -8.48 -21.42 -29.74
N THR A 377 -8.13 -21.76 -28.51
CA THR A 377 -7.07 -22.73 -28.24
C THR A 377 -7.62 -24.16 -28.36
N ASN A 378 -6.85 -25.05 -28.99
CA ASN A 378 -7.11 -26.50 -28.93
C ASN A 378 -6.86 -27.10 -27.53
N GLN A 379 -6.79 -26.26 -26.49
CA GLN A 379 -6.41 -26.61 -25.13
C GLN A 379 -7.60 -26.74 -24.18
N LEU A 380 -8.84 -26.35 -24.55
CA LEU A 380 -10.01 -26.43 -23.65
C LEU A 380 -10.16 -27.79 -22.96
N ILE A 381 -10.00 -28.89 -23.71
CA ILE A 381 -10.12 -30.25 -23.17
C ILE A 381 -8.94 -30.58 -22.24
N GLN A 382 -7.76 -30.06 -22.53
CA GLN A 382 -6.59 -30.19 -21.65
C GLN A 382 -6.83 -29.44 -20.34
N VAL A 383 -7.28 -28.19 -20.41
CA VAL A 383 -7.63 -27.37 -19.23
C VAL A 383 -8.72 -28.04 -18.40
N ALA A 384 -9.78 -28.55 -19.03
CA ALA A 384 -10.88 -29.24 -18.34
C ALA A 384 -10.43 -30.51 -17.60
N LYS A 385 -9.36 -31.17 -18.07
CA LYS A 385 -8.79 -32.38 -17.45
C LYS A 385 -7.65 -32.09 -16.47
N ASP A 386 -7.22 -30.84 -16.35
CA ASP A 386 -6.14 -30.44 -15.46
C ASP A 386 -6.61 -30.32 -14.01
N LYS A 387 -5.71 -30.57 -13.05
CA LYS A 387 -5.99 -30.54 -11.61
C LYS A 387 -6.39 -29.15 -11.08
N PHE A 388 -5.98 -28.07 -11.74
CA PHE A 388 -6.39 -26.70 -11.46
C PHE A 388 -7.38 -26.19 -12.51
N GLY A 389 -7.11 -26.47 -13.79
CA GLY A 389 -7.91 -25.97 -14.91
C GLY A 389 -9.37 -26.42 -14.88
N ASN A 390 -9.67 -27.60 -14.31
CA ASN A 390 -11.05 -28.05 -14.14
C ASN A 390 -11.91 -27.07 -13.32
N TYR A 391 -11.33 -26.35 -12.35
CA TYR A 391 -12.05 -25.35 -11.56
C TYR A 391 -12.36 -24.11 -12.39
N VAL A 392 -11.42 -23.66 -13.23
CA VAL A 392 -11.64 -22.54 -14.17
C VAL A 392 -12.78 -22.86 -15.13
N VAL A 393 -12.81 -24.05 -15.71
CA VAL A 393 -13.87 -24.44 -16.65
C VAL A 393 -15.23 -24.55 -15.95
N GLN A 394 -15.27 -25.12 -14.73
CA GLN A 394 -16.50 -25.13 -13.93
C GLN A 394 -16.97 -23.70 -13.62
N LYS A 395 -16.07 -22.79 -13.26
CA LYS A 395 -16.40 -21.40 -13.02
C LYS A 395 -16.93 -20.70 -14.27
N ALA A 396 -16.32 -20.97 -15.43
CA ALA A 396 -16.79 -20.44 -16.71
C ALA A 396 -18.20 -20.93 -17.06
N LEU A 397 -18.50 -22.22 -16.81
CA LEU A 397 -19.83 -22.78 -17.05
C LEU A 397 -20.92 -22.11 -16.21
N GLN A 398 -20.60 -21.72 -14.96
CA GLN A 398 -21.53 -20.97 -14.10
C GLN A 398 -21.93 -19.60 -14.67
N VAL A 399 -21.09 -19.00 -15.51
CA VAL A 399 -21.32 -17.63 -16.04
C VAL A 399 -21.63 -17.60 -17.53
N THR A 400 -21.35 -18.68 -18.29
CA THR A 400 -21.63 -18.75 -19.73
C THR A 400 -21.88 -20.17 -20.23
N LYS A 401 -22.72 -20.30 -21.26
CA LYS A 401 -23.01 -21.58 -21.93
C LYS A 401 -22.15 -21.84 -23.17
N GLN A 402 -21.29 -20.88 -23.56
CA GLN A 402 -20.53 -20.95 -24.81
C GLN A 402 -19.60 -22.16 -24.90
N LEU A 403 -19.10 -22.66 -23.77
CA LEU A 403 -18.20 -23.82 -23.72
C LEU A 403 -18.92 -25.18 -23.86
N VAL A 404 -20.24 -25.23 -23.60
CA VAL A 404 -21.00 -26.48 -23.45
C VAL A 404 -20.98 -27.32 -24.72
N SER A 405 -21.19 -26.70 -25.89
CA SER A 405 -21.28 -27.42 -27.16
C SER A 405 -19.95 -28.11 -27.53
N VAL A 406 -18.83 -27.44 -27.26
CA VAL A 406 -17.48 -27.99 -27.50
C VAL A 406 -17.20 -29.11 -26.50
N LEU A 407 -17.41 -28.88 -25.19
CA LEU A 407 -17.14 -29.87 -24.15
C LEU A 407 -17.97 -31.15 -24.34
N LYS A 408 -19.25 -31.05 -24.77
CA LYS A 408 -20.11 -32.20 -25.06
C LYS A 408 -19.58 -33.12 -26.17
N LYS A 409 -18.90 -32.55 -27.19
CA LYS A 409 -18.27 -33.35 -28.26
C LYS A 409 -17.14 -34.25 -27.74
N HIS A 410 -16.59 -33.93 -26.56
CA HIS A 410 -15.49 -34.66 -25.93
C HIS A 410 -15.93 -35.43 -24.67
N LYS A 411 -17.22 -35.83 -24.58
CA LYS A 411 -17.79 -36.58 -23.45
C LYS A 411 -16.86 -37.68 -22.90
N TYR A 412 -16.41 -38.60 -23.75
CA TYR A 412 -15.57 -39.74 -23.32
C TYR A 412 -14.26 -39.30 -22.65
N ALA A 413 -13.66 -38.20 -23.11
CA ALA A 413 -12.42 -37.66 -22.55
C ALA A 413 -12.64 -36.99 -21.18
N LEU A 414 -13.86 -36.52 -20.91
CA LEU A 414 -14.24 -35.82 -19.69
C LEU A 414 -14.91 -36.73 -18.64
N GLN A 415 -15.11 -38.02 -18.91
CA GLN A 415 -15.75 -38.92 -17.93
C GLN A 415 -14.82 -39.43 -16.81
N HIS A 416 -13.53 -39.09 -16.87
CA HIS A 416 -12.50 -39.63 -15.99
C HIS A 416 -11.59 -38.53 -15.42
N GLY A 417 -10.87 -38.84 -14.33
CA GLY A 417 -9.96 -37.91 -13.67
C GLY A 417 -10.64 -36.59 -13.27
N TYR A 418 -9.90 -35.47 -13.35
CA TYR A 418 -10.45 -34.15 -13.07
C TYR A 418 -11.51 -33.70 -14.08
N GLY A 419 -11.48 -34.22 -15.31
CA GLY A 419 -12.50 -33.93 -16.34
C GLY A 419 -13.91 -34.33 -15.89
N LYS A 420 -14.02 -35.35 -15.02
CA LYS A 420 -15.31 -35.81 -14.47
C LYS A 420 -16.05 -34.68 -13.74
N ASN A 421 -15.33 -33.79 -13.07
CA ASN A 421 -15.93 -32.64 -12.38
C ASN A 421 -16.59 -31.68 -13.37
N VAL A 422 -15.91 -31.39 -14.49
CA VAL A 422 -16.45 -30.56 -15.57
C VAL A 422 -17.66 -31.23 -16.22
N TRP A 423 -17.58 -32.54 -16.49
CA TRP A 423 -18.71 -33.28 -17.06
C TRP A 423 -19.95 -33.24 -16.15
N ASN A 424 -19.75 -33.46 -14.84
CA ASN A 424 -20.83 -33.38 -13.87
C ASN A 424 -21.44 -31.97 -13.81
N ALA A 425 -20.63 -30.91 -13.91
CA ALA A 425 -21.13 -29.54 -13.96
C ALA A 425 -22.03 -29.30 -15.19
N ILE A 426 -21.67 -29.82 -16.37
CA ILE A 426 -22.48 -29.72 -17.58
C ILE A 426 -23.83 -30.45 -17.43
N GLU A 427 -23.84 -31.63 -16.79
CA GLU A 427 -25.07 -32.41 -16.61
C GLU A 427 -25.96 -31.83 -15.51
N ASN A 428 -25.39 -31.31 -14.41
CA ASN A 428 -26.17 -30.72 -13.32
C ASN A 428 -26.92 -29.45 -13.75
N GLU A 429 -26.36 -28.65 -14.67
CA GLU A 429 -27.07 -27.50 -15.24
C GLU A 429 -28.32 -27.86 -16.05
N LYS A 430 -28.38 -29.07 -16.63
CA LYS A 430 -29.60 -29.54 -17.30
C LYS A 430 -30.72 -29.79 -16.30
N ASN A 431 -30.40 -30.37 -15.15
CA ASN A 431 -31.41 -30.75 -14.17
C ASN A 431 -32.04 -29.53 -13.48
N SER A 432 -31.29 -28.44 -13.29
CA SER A 432 -31.82 -27.18 -12.75
C SER A 432 -32.72 -26.41 -13.72
N ALA A 433 -32.54 -26.61 -15.04
CA ALA A 433 -33.34 -25.93 -16.06
C ALA A 433 -34.67 -26.64 -16.36
N VAL A 434 -34.75 -27.96 -16.12
CA VAL A 434 -35.99 -28.74 -16.30
C VAL A 434 -36.99 -28.47 -15.16
N ASP A 435 -36.51 -28.30 -13.92
CA ASP A 435 -37.35 -27.99 -12.74
C ASP A 435 -38.04 -26.60 -12.81
N HIS A 436 -37.52 -25.67 -13.60
CA HIS A 436 -38.12 -24.34 -13.79
C HIS A 436 -39.02 -24.23 -15.04
N SER A 437 -39.18 -25.33 -15.80
CA SER A 437 -40.07 -25.39 -16.95
C SER A 437 -41.35 -26.21 -16.72
N GLU A 438 -41.51 -26.79 -15.53
CA GLU A 438 -42.71 -27.53 -15.09
C GLU A 438 -43.51 -26.80 -13.98
N LEU A 439 -43.23 -25.52 -13.76
CA LEU A 439 -44.05 -24.58 -12.96
C LEU A 439 -44.47 -23.41 -13.84
#